data_AF-A0A132A6T2-F1
#
_entry.id   AF-A0A132A6T2-F1
#
_cell.length_a   1.000
_cell.length_b   1.000
_cell.length_c   1.000
_cell.angle_alpha   90.00
_cell.angle_beta   90.00
_cell.angle_gamma   90.00
#
_symmetry.space_group_name_H-M   'P 1'
#
loop_
_entity.id
_entity.type
_entity.pdbx_description
1 polymer ?
#
loop_
_entity_poly.entity_id
_entity_poly.type
_entity_poly.pdbx_seq_one_letter_code
_entity_poly.pdbx_strand_id
1 'polypeptide(L)'
;LDLKDKARKIYRGDGGKGSKVDCTLIIDDQHITELLINKLDPLEAYMTGKLKVLGNITAIHKLQQLWLENSNRTQSASPTENEDHDLLESIPVSGLKSDIVFSVLRNRMHEEPEFVRRITAAYQFNVTSNGELRAIWSAENKTNALGAVYNEPYKNGKPDCSITVEDDDLAFMLGKLKVKGNIMLLQRLNSLWIELQKSGKAPEIPFIVDLISKTNLLPGLRSEMMIIELIQRLIRLPYLCQEILKVLIGFEITQNHQIVAEYCKLRLDFSKSKLTGVFDRGLPPDSADNCILTMSDDDFVRLVYHRFTLEKRNLLFYITKGIEMKKIKARGRTDIIEKITIIFKTPTSRVKL
;
A
#
# COMPACT_ATOMS: atom_id res chain seq x y z
N LEU A 1 5.38 7.88 -22.97
CA LEU A 1 6.10 7.67 -21.69
C LEU A 1 7.37 8.51 -21.75
N ASP A 2 7.58 9.43 -20.81
CA ASP A 2 8.81 10.21 -20.69
C ASP A 2 9.59 9.73 -19.48
N LEU A 3 10.68 9.00 -19.75
CA LEU A 3 11.62 8.48 -18.75
C LEU A 3 12.86 9.36 -18.60
N LYS A 4 13.00 10.42 -19.40
CA LYS A 4 14.12 11.36 -19.32
C LYS A 4 13.90 12.39 -18.22
N ASP A 5 12.64 12.75 -17.97
CA ASP A 5 12.27 13.57 -16.83
C ASP A 5 12.45 12.78 -15.52
N LYS A 6 13.16 13.36 -14.54
CA LYS A 6 13.34 12.77 -13.19
C LYS A 6 12.01 12.45 -12.51
N ALA A 7 10.95 13.19 -12.80
CA ALA A 7 9.61 12.95 -12.28
C ALA A 7 8.86 11.80 -12.96
N ARG A 8 9.32 11.35 -14.15
CA ARG A 8 8.72 10.32 -15.02
C ARG A 8 7.25 10.60 -15.35
N LYS A 9 6.95 10.93 -16.61
CA LYS A 9 5.60 11.39 -16.98
C LYS A 9 4.94 10.50 -18.03
N ILE A 10 3.62 10.40 -17.96
CA ILE A 10 2.78 9.72 -18.96
C ILE A 10 1.79 10.76 -19.49
N TYR A 11 1.62 10.79 -20.81
CA TYR A 11 0.70 11.69 -21.50
C TYR A 11 -0.10 10.90 -22.54
N ARG A 12 -1.31 11.34 -22.84
CA ARG A 12 -2.16 10.82 -23.93
C ARG A 12 -2.06 11.77 -25.14
N GLY A 13 -1.84 11.24 -26.34
CA GLY A 13 -1.65 12.03 -27.58
C GLY A 13 -0.20 12.03 -28.10
N ASP A 14 0.09 12.82 -29.14
CA ASP A 14 1.35 12.84 -29.90
C ASP A 14 2.57 13.46 -29.18
N GLY A 15 2.84 13.02 -27.95
CA GLY A 15 3.95 13.49 -27.13
C GLY A 15 3.70 14.88 -26.53
N GLY A 16 4.10 15.08 -25.27
CA GLY A 16 3.97 16.38 -24.62
C GLY A 16 4.77 17.45 -25.37
N LYS A 17 4.09 18.51 -25.80
CA LYS A 17 4.62 19.79 -26.35
C LYS A 17 6.10 19.76 -26.78
N GLY A 18 6.38 19.28 -27.99
CA GLY A 18 7.66 19.50 -28.68
C GLY A 18 8.83 18.58 -28.30
N SER A 19 8.61 17.57 -27.44
CA SER A 19 9.66 16.60 -27.12
C SER A 19 9.85 15.56 -28.23
N LYS A 20 11.08 15.42 -28.73
CA LYS A 20 11.45 14.37 -29.70
C LYS A 20 11.26 12.99 -29.07
N VAL A 21 10.36 12.19 -29.63
CA VAL A 21 10.12 10.79 -29.23
C VAL A 21 11.34 9.95 -29.62
N ASP A 22 11.98 9.30 -28.66
CA ASP A 22 13.14 8.43 -28.93
C ASP A 22 12.72 7.09 -29.53
N CYS A 23 11.54 6.58 -29.14
CA CYS A 23 11.01 5.35 -29.65
C CYS A 23 9.48 5.34 -29.64
N THR A 24 8.90 4.82 -30.71
CA THR A 24 7.46 4.58 -30.85
C THR A 24 7.20 3.08 -30.85
N LEU A 25 6.33 2.63 -29.96
CA LEU A 25 5.81 1.27 -29.92
C LEU A 25 4.41 1.27 -30.54
N ILE A 26 4.19 0.39 -31.51
CA ILE A 26 2.89 0.19 -32.15
C ILE A 26 2.45 -1.23 -31.88
N ILE A 27 1.28 -1.39 -31.28
CA ILE A 27 0.77 -2.67 -30.83
C ILE A 27 -0.75 -2.58 -30.77
N ASP A 28 -1.42 -3.69 -31.07
CA ASP A 28 -2.86 -3.81 -30.91
C ASP A 28 -3.25 -3.85 -29.42
N ASP A 29 -4.38 -3.26 -29.07
CA ASP A 29 -4.88 -3.20 -27.69
C ASP A 29 -5.01 -4.60 -27.06
N GLN A 30 -5.44 -5.59 -27.83
CA GLN A 30 -5.52 -6.98 -27.38
C GLN A 30 -4.15 -7.52 -26.96
N HIS A 31 -3.11 -7.26 -27.75
CA HIS A 31 -1.76 -7.74 -27.49
C HIS A 31 -1.07 -6.96 -26.35
N ILE A 32 -1.42 -5.70 -26.11
CA ILE A 32 -0.99 -4.97 -24.90
C ILE A 32 -1.41 -5.73 -23.66
N THR A 33 -2.66 -6.22 -23.63
CA THR A 33 -3.18 -6.96 -22.48
C THR A 33 -2.41 -8.27 -22.30
N GLU A 34 -2.16 -9.01 -23.40
CA GLU A 34 -1.41 -10.26 -23.39
C GLU A 34 0.06 -10.08 -22.93
N LEU A 35 0.73 -9.00 -23.34
CA LEU A 35 2.07 -8.64 -22.87
C LEU A 35 2.08 -8.31 -21.36
N LEU A 36 1.10 -7.52 -20.90
CA LEU A 36 1.03 -7.08 -19.49
C LEU A 36 0.77 -8.24 -18.51
N ILE A 37 0.10 -9.29 -18.97
CA ILE A 37 -0.18 -10.49 -18.18
C ILE A 37 0.82 -11.63 -18.47
N ASN A 38 1.91 -11.37 -19.20
CA ASN A 38 2.92 -12.35 -19.59
C ASN A 38 2.37 -13.57 -20.35
N LYS A 39 1.23 -13.44 -21.04
CA LYS A 39 0.71 -14.46 -21.96
C LYS A 39 1.38 -14.41 -23.33
N LEU A 40 1.91 -13.25 -23.70
CA LEU A 40 2.69 -13.04 -24.90
C LEU A 40 4.08 -12.56 -24.50
N ASP A 41 5.12 -13.22 -25.01
CA ASP A 41 6.49 -12.79 -24.76
C ASP A 41 6.82 -11.52 -25.58
N PRO A 42 7.45 -10.49 -24.99
CA PRO A 42 7.79 -9.25 -25.71
C PRO A 42 8.70 -9.44 -26.94
N LEU A 43 9.61 -10.42 -26.91
CA LEU A 43 10.48 -10.72 -28.04
C LEU A 43 9.71 -11.48 -29.12
N GLU A 44 8.88 -12.44 -28.73
CA GLU A 44 7.96 -13.12 -29.65
C GLU A 44 7.00 -12.14 -30.33
N ALA A 45 6.39 -11.22 -29.58
CA ALA A 45 5.51 -10.19 -30.12
C ALA A 45 6.22 -9.33 -31.17
N TYR A 46 7.49 -9.00 -30.92
CA TYR A 46 8.32 -8.25 -31.87
C TYR A 46 8.65 -9.07 -33.13
N MET A 47 9.13 -10.30 -32.96
CA MET A 47 9.51 -11.19 -34.05
C MET A 47 8.32 -11.58 -34.94
N THR A 48 7.12 -11.68 -34.36
CA THR A 48 5.87 -11.99 -35.07
C THR A 48 5.16 -10.76 -35.63
N GLY A 49 5.69 -9.55 -35.40
CA GLY A 49 5.13 -8.30 -35.90
C GLY A 49 3.90 -7.77 -35.14
N LYS A 50 3.49 -8.44 -34.06
CA LYS A 50 2.41 -8.00 -33.14
C LYS A 50 2.79 -6.75 -32.35
N LEU A 51 4.09 -6.57 -32.07
CA LEU A 51 4.70 -5.37 -31.52
C LEU A 51 5.68 -4.80 -32.54
N LYS A 52 5.40 -3.62 -33.07
CA LYS A 52 6.34 -2.90 -33.96
C LYS A 52 7.05 -1.81 -33.17
N VAL A 53 8.33 -1.64 -33.47
CA VAL A 53 9.22 -0.69 -32.81
C VAL A 53 9.81 0.24 -33.87
N LEU A 54 9.68 1.55 -33.67
CA LEU A 54 10.29 2.58 -34.52
C LEU A 54 11.21 3.46 -33.67
N GLY A 55 12.33 3.93 -34.23
CA GLY A 55 13.28 4.80 -33.53
C GLY A 55 14.44 4.06 -32.89
N ASN A 56 14.84 4.46 -31.68
CA ASN A 56 16.04 3.96 -31.01
C ASN A 56 15.86 2.52 -30.46
N ILE A 57 16.30 1.54 -31.24
CA ILE A 57 16.23 0.10 -30.93
C ILE A 57 16.96 -0.24 -29.61
N THR A 58 18.05 0.47 -29.26
CA THR A 58 18.77 0.25 -27.99
C THR A 58 17.93 0.60 -26.77
N ALA A 59 17.05 1.61 -26.87
CA ALA A 59 16.13 1.95 -25.78
C ALA A 59 15.11 0.82 -25.53
N ILE A 60 14.74 0.07 -26.56
CA ILE A 60 13.82 -1.07 -26.46
C ILE A 60 14.50 -2.29 -25.89
N HIS A 61 15.74 -2.58 -26.26
CA HIS A 61 16.49 -3.63 -25.58
C HIS A 61 16.67 -3.32 -24.09
N LYS A 62 16.89 -2.05 -23.69
CA LYS A 62 16.92 -1.65 -22.28
C LYS A 62 15.56 -1.84 -21.61
N LEU A 63 14.46 -1.48 -22.28
CA LEU A 63 13.11 -1.68 -21.75
C LEU A 63 12.78 -3.19 -21.60
N GLN A 64 13.15 -4.01 -22.58
CA GLN A 64 13.05 -5.47 -22.52
C GLN A 64 13.90 -6.03 -21.38
N GLN A 65 15.14 -5.57 -21.22
CA GLN A 65 16.00 -5.99 -20.12
C GLN A 65 15.38 -5.62 -18.76
N LEU A 66 14.81 -4.43 -18.61
CA LEU A 66 14.09 -4.05 -17.38
C LEU A 66 12.87 -4.95 -17.13
N TRP A 67 12.12 -5.34 -18.16
CA TRP A 67 11.02 -6.31 -18.04
C TRP A 67 11.53 -7.70 -17.66
N LEU A 68 12.65 -8.15 -18.25
CA LEU A 68 13.27 -9.44 -17.97
C LEU A 68 13.88 -9.50 -16.56
N GLU A 69 14.56 -8.45 -16.12
CA GLU A 69 15.09 -8.30 -14.76
C GLU A 69 13.97 -8.30 -13.72
N ASN A 70 12.84 -7.65 -14.00
CA ASN A 70 11.65 -7.68 -13.15
C ASN A 70 10.99 -9.07 -13.15
N SER A 71 11.03 -9.78 -14.27
CA SER A 71 10.56 -11.16 -14.43
C SER A 71 11.46 -12.19 -13.73
N ASN A 72 12.78 -11.95 -13.71
CA ASN A 72 13.75 -12.82 -13.05
C ASN A 72 13.78 -12.60 -11.53
N ARG A 73 13.60 -11.35 -11.05
CA ARG A 73 13.32 -11.08 -9.63
C ARG A 73 12.04 -11.75 -9.12
N THR A 74 11.10 -12.06 -10.02
CA THR A 74 9.91 -12.85 -9.70
C THR A 74 10.12 -14.36 -9.87
N GLN A 75 11.26 -14.83 -10.38
CA GLN A 75 11.59 -16.26 -10.51
C GLN A 75 12.47 -16.80 -9.36
N SER A 76 13.21 -15.96 -8.64
CA SER A 76 14.22 -16.43 -7.66
C SER A 76 13.75 -16.51 -6.20
N ALA A 77 12.45 -16.41 -5.90
CA ALA A 77 11.98 -16.64 -4.53
C ALA A 77 10.51 -17.06 -4.54
N SER A 78 10.25 -18.36 -4.51
CA SER A 78 9.01 -18.88 -3.91
C SER A 78 9.03 -18.56 -2.41
N PRO A 79 7.92 -18.10 -1.80
CA PRO A 79 7.80 -18.02 -0.35
C PRO A 79 8.19 -19.36 0.28
N THR A 80 9.23 -19.41 1.11
CA THR A 80 9.40 -20.58 1.99
C THR A 80 8.36 -20.51 3.11
N GLU A 81 7.99 -21.64 3.74
CA GLU A 81 7.07 -21.64 4.90
C GLU A 81 7.57 -20.70 6.02
N ASN A 82 8.90 -20.56 6.14
CA ASN A 82 9.54 -19.62 7.05
C ASN A 82 9.22 -18.15 6.72
N GLU A 83 9.16 -17.76 5.43
CA GLU A 83 8.82 -16.38 5.05
C GLU A 83 7.35 -16.00 5.33
N ASP A 84 6.42 -16.96 5.26
CA ASP A 84 5.01 -16.70 5.58
C ASP A 84 4.83 -16.48 7.09
N HIS A 85 5.50 -17.31 7.89
CA HIS A 85 5.57 -17.13 9.34
C HIS A 85 6.17 -15.78 9.72
N ASP A 86 7.35 -15.45 9.16
CA ASP A 86 8.04 -14.17 9.41
C ASP A 86 7.18 -12.96 9.02
N LEU A 87 6.45 -13.05 7.89
CA LEU A 87 5.51 -12.01 7.47
C LEU A 87 4.40 -11.82 8.51
N LEU A 88 3.76 -12.91 8.96
CA LEU A 88 2.70 -12.85 9.94
C LEU A 88 3.20 -12.31 11.29
N GLU A 89 4.38 -12.69 11.74
CA GLU A 89 4.98 -12.15 12.97
C GLU A 89 5.38 -10.67 12.85
N SER A 90 5.75 -10.22 11.65
CA SER A 90 6.16 -8.83 11.42
C SER A 90 4.99 -7.82 11.50
N ILE A 91 3.74 -8.29 11.37
CA ILE A 91 2.56 -7.42 11.38
C ILE A 91 2.17 -7.14 12.84
N PRO A 92 2.13 -5.86 13.27
CA PRO A 92 1.79 -5.54 14.64
C PRO A 92 0.31 -5.81 14.90
N VAL A 93 0.03 -6.32 16.10
CA VAL A 93 -1.33 -6.68 16.57
C VAL A 93 -1.67 -6.04 17.91
N SER A 94 -0.99 -4.97 18.29
CA SER A 94 -1.17 -4.38 19.62
C SER A 94 -2.54 -3.70 19.80
N GLY A 95 -3.17 -3.32 18.69
CA GLY A 95 -4.39 -2.50 18.69
C GLY A 95 -4.12 -1.01 18.97
N LEU A 96 -2.86 -0.58 18.98
CA LEU A 96 -2.49 0.82 19.13
C LEU A 96 -2.53 1.54 17.77
N LYS A 97 -3.08 2.76 17.73
CA LYS A 97 -3.05 3.64 16.55
C LYS A 97 -1.63 3.99 16.14
N SER A 98 -0.69 4.01 17.10
CA SER A 98 0.74 4.17 16.83
C SER A 98 1.31 3.12 15.87
N ASP A 99 0.84 1.88 15.89
CA ASP A 99 1.25 0.86 14.91
C ASP A 99 0.99 1.34 13.48
N ILE A 100 -0.21 1.91 13.24
CA ILE A 100 -0.62 2.43 11.95
C ILE A 100 0.17 3.69 11.59
N VAL A 101 0.26 4.66 12.50
CA VAL A 101 0.94 5.94 12.25
C VAL A 101 2.41 5.73 11.88
N PHE A 102 3.13 4.90 12.62
CA PHE A 102 4.56 4.65 12.36
C PHE A 102 4.80 3.74 11.15
N SER A 103 3.85 2.85 10.82
CA SER A 103 3.87 2.12 9.54
C SER A 103 3.73 3.09 8.36
N VAL A 104 2.76 4.02 8.42
CA VAL A 104 2.59 5.06 7.39
C VAL A 104 3.83 5.96 7.29
N LEU A 105 4.40 6.37 8.42
CA LEU A 105 5.62 7.17 8.46
C LEU A 105 6.77 6.43 7.77
N ARG A 106 6.99 5.15 8.08
CA ARG A 106 8.00 4.30 7.45
C ARG A 106 7.83 4.27 5.93
N ASN A 107 6.61 4.02 5.45
CA ASN A 107 6.32 3.98 4.01
C ASN A 107 6.59 5.34 3.35
N ARG A 108 6.22 6.45 4.00
CA ARG A 108 6.49 7.80 3.47
C ARG A 108 7.96 8.15 3.44
N MET A 109 8.72 7.78 4.46
CA MET A 109 10.17 8.01 4.46
C MET A 109 10.84 7.32 3.26
N HIS A 110 10.39 6.11 2.93
CA HIS A 110 10.89 5.35 1.79
C HIS A 110 10.48 5.96 0.43
N GLU A 111 9.23 6.38 0.29
CA GLU A 111 8.73 6.97 -0.96
C GLU A 111 9.19 8.41 -1.19
N GLU A 112 9.50 9.15 -0.12
CA GLU A 112 9.80 10.57 -0.15
C GLU A 112 11.18 10.90 0.47
N PRO A 113 12.27 10.32 -0.07
CA PRO A 113 13.61 10.49 0.49
C PRO A 113 14.08 11.96 0.49
N GLU A 114 13.56 12.79 -0.40
CA GLU A 114 13.84 14.24 -0.43
C GLU A 114 13.28 14.96 0.80
N PHE A 115 12.14 14.51 1.36
CA PHE A 115 11.64 15.04 2.63
C PHE A 115 12.50 14.58 3.80
N VAL A 116 12.91 13.31 3.79
CA VAL A 116 13.78 12.74 4.84
C VAL A 116 15.11 13.49 4.92
N ARG A 117 15.74 13.82 3.80
CA ARG A 117 17.03 14.53 3.76
C ARG A 117 16.97 15.97 4.29
N ARG A 118 15.78 16.57 4.44
CA ARG A 118 15.61 17.97 4.88
C ARG A 118 15.61 18.14 6.40
N ILE A 119 15.81 17.05 7.13
CA ILE A 119 15.91 17.00 8.57
C ILE A 119 16.89 15.90 8.93
N THR A 120 17.84 16.13 9.83
CA THR A 120 18.75 15.08 10.33
C THR A 120 18.56 14.97 11.83
N ALA A 121 17.87 13.94 12.29
CA ALA A 121 17.46 13.82 13.68
C ALA A 121 17.16 12.38 14.09
N ALA A 122 17.23 12.13 15.39
CA ALA A 122 16.67 10.96 16.06
C ALA A 122 15.51 11.37 16.98
N TYR A 123 14.32 10.87 16.68
CA TYR A 123 13.12 11.03 17.48
C TYR A 123 12.82 9.75 18.25
N GLN A 124 12.42 9.89 19.51
CA GLN A 124 11.80 8.82 20.29
C GLN A 124 10.41 9.27 20.73
N PHE A 125 9.41 8.44 20.50
CA PHE A 125 8.02 8.64 20.87
C PHE A 125 7.64 7.61 21.94
N ASN A 126 7.39 8.09 23.15
CA ASN A 126 6.87 7.30 24.26
C ASN A 126 5.35 7.40 24.20
N VAL A 127 4.71 6.38 23.63
CA VAL A 127 3.27 6.34 23.42
C VAL A 127 2.59 5.83 24.68
N THR A 128 1.65 6.61 25.22
CA THR A 128 0.89 6.28 26.41
C THR A 128 -0.56 5.94 26.09
N SER A 129 -1.23 5.22 26.97
CA SER A 129 -2.68 5.07 26.98
C SER A 129 -3.15 5.16 28.42
N ASN A 130 -4.06 6.09 28.70
CA ASN A 130 -4.51 6.42 30.05
C ASN A 130 -3.33 6.78 30.99
N GLY A 131 -2.31 7.45 30.44
CA GLY A 131 -1.11 7.85 31.18
C GLY A 131 -0.05 6.76 31.38
N GLU A 132 -0.34 5.50 31.05
CA GLU A 132 0.62 4.39 31.13
C GLU A 132 1.39 4.22 29.83
N LEU A 133 2.69 3.94 29.90
CA LEU A 133 3.52 3.69 28.71
C LEU A 133 3.12 2.37 28.05
N ARG A 134 2.78 2.41 26.76
CA ARG A 134 2.33 1.25 25.98
C ARG A 134 3.28 0.85 24.86
N ALA A 135 3.96 1.81 24.24
CA ALA A 135 4.93 1.56 23.18
C ALA A 135 6.02 2.63 23.16
N ILE A 136 7.19 2.28 22.60
CA ILE A 136 8.24 3.24 22.32
C ILE A 136 8.63 3.11 20.85
N TRP A 137 8.38 4.16 20.08
CA TRP A 137 8.75 4.22 18.67
C TRP A 137 9.94 5.13 18.46
N SER A 138 10.86 4.73 17.59
CA SER A 138 11.97 5.56 17.15
C SER A 138 11.90 5.81 15.66
N ALA A 139 12.11 7.07 15.25
CA ALA A 139 12.22 7.48 13.86
C ALA A 139 13.50 8.31 13.70
N GLU A 140 14.41 7.89 12.83
CA GLU A 140 15.72 8.51 12.72
C GLU A 140 16.24 8.50 11.29
N ASN A 141 17.16 9.41 10.97
CA ASN A 141 17.94 9.35 9.73
C ASN A 141 19.41 9.77 9.89
N LYS A 142 19.93 9.66 11.12
CA LYS A 142 21.33 9.92 11.46
C LYS A 142 22.22 8.75 11.09
N THR A 143 21.76 7.54 11.36
CA THR A 143 22.48 6.31 11.03
C THR A 143 22.07 5.73 9.69
N ASN A 144 20.85 6.03 9.24
CA ASN A 144 20.36 5.67 7.93
C ASN A 144 19.90 6.93 7.17
N ALA A 145 20.60 7.32 6.09
CA ALA A 145 20.25 8.53 5.34
C ALA A 145 18.87 8.46 4.65
N LEU A 146 18.34 7.26 4.40
CA LEU A 146 16.97 7.04 3.90
C LEU A 146 15.95 6.92 5.05
N GLY A 147 16.46 6.93 6.26
CA GLY A 147 15.74 6.89 7.52
C GLY A 147 15.25 5.49 7.92
N ALA A 148 14.96 5.35 9.20
CA ALA A 148 14.51 4.12 9.84
C ALA A 148 13.40 4.41 10.85
N VAL A 149 12.42 3.51 10.93
CA VAL A 149 11.33 3.57 11.91
C VAL A 149 11.13 2.18 12.52
N TYR A 150 11.23 2.10 13.85
CA TYR A 150 11.15 0.85 14.60
C TYR A 150 10.48 1.04 15.97
N ASN A 151 9.83 -0.01 16.48
CA ASN A 151 9.10 0.00 17.75
C ASN A 151 10.00 -0.41 18.93
N GLU A 152 11.09 0.31 19.12
CA GLU A 152 12.00 0.15 20.26
C GLU A 152 12.61 1.51 20.66
N PRO A 153 13.17 1.65 21.87
CA PRO A 153 13.97 2.81 22.24
C PRO A 153 15.09 3.08 21.24
N TYR A 154 15.46 4.36 21.10
CA TYR A 154 16.49 4.74 20.15
C TYR A 154 17.82 4.06 20.49
N LYS A 155 18.40 3.35 19.52
CA LYS A 155 19.52 2.42 19.76
C LYS A 155 20.88 3.10 19.80
N ASN A 156 21.01 4.29 19.21
CA ASN A 156 22.31 4.92 18.93
C ASN A 156 22.56 6.12 19.86
N GLY A 157 22.43 5.89 21.17
CA GLY A 157 22.66 6.89 22.22
C GLY A 157 21.39 7.64 22.63
N LYS A 158 21.51 8.94 22.91
CA LYS A 158 20.36 9.77 23.32
C LYS A 158 19.63 10.30 22.08
N PRO A 159 18.29 10.22 22.02
CA PRO A 159 17.53 10.85 20.94
C PRO A 159 17.65 12.38 21.02
N ASP A 160 17.64 13.04 19.87
CA ASP A 160 17.69 14.51 19.80
C ASP A 160 16.38 15.13 20.32
N CYS A 161 15.26 14.42 20.15
CA CYS A 161 13.95 14.80 20.65
C CYS A 161 13.21 13.57 21.21
N SER A 162 12.72 13.66 22.45
CA SER A 162 11.87 12.65 23.07
C SER A 162 10.48 13.24 23.32
N ILE A 163 9.45 12.58 22.79
CA ILE A 163 8.07 13.04 22.80
C ILE A 163 7.25 12.01 23.59
N THR A 164 6.41 12.46 24.50
CA THR A 164 5.40 11.64 25.16
C THR A 164 4.02 12.11 24.72
N VAL A 165 3.18 11.17 24.30
CA VAL A 165 1.90 11.41 23.63
C VAL A 165 0.95 10.25 23.88
N GLU A 166 -0.33 10.54 24.10
CA GLU A 166 -1.37 9.50 24.18
C GLU A 166 -1.62 8.90 22.78
N ASP A 167 -1.87 7.59 22.71
CA ASP A 167 -2.07 6.86 21.45
C ASP A 167 -3.23 7.45 20.62
N ASP A 168 -4.31 7.88 21.29
CA ASP A 168 -5.45 8.55 20.66
C ASP A 168 -5.10 9.93 20.07
N ASP A 169 -4.10 10.61 20.62
CA ASP A 169 -3.66 11.94 20.18
C ASP A 169 -2.63 11.87 19.04
N LEU A 170 -2.05 10.69 18.79
CA LEU A 170 -0.92 10.54 17.87
C LEU A 170 -1.31 10.75 16.40
N ALA A 171 -2.54 10.37 16.01
CA ALA A 171 -3.05 10.49 14.64
C ALA A 171 -3.04 11.93 14.10
N PHE A 172 -3.12 12.92 14.99
CA PHE A 172 -3.16 14.34 14.64
C PHE A 172 -1.77 15.00 14.67
N MET A 173 -0.73 14.27 15.08
CA MET A 173 0.68 14.69 15.24
C MET A 173 0.93 16.00 16.00
N LEU A 174 -0.10 16.59 16.61
CA LEU A 174 -0.09 17.88 17.30
C LEU A 174 -1.11 17.92 18.45
N GLY A 175 -1.41 16.75 19.05
CA GLY A 175 -2.17 16.69 20.30
C GLY A 175 -1.40 17.30 21.48
N LYS A 176 -1.79 16.97 22.72
CA LYS A 176 -1.06 17.45 23.91
C LYS A 176 0.27 16.70 24.05
N LEU A 177 1.32 17.25 23.42
CA LEU A 177 2.66 16.65 23.45
C LEU A 177 3.47 17.14 24.66
N LYS A 178 4.10 16.22 25.39
CA LYS A 178 5.21 16.54 26.30
C LYS A 178 6.51 16.30 25.58
N VAL A 179 7.37 17.30 25.49
CA VAL A 179 8.60 17.24 24.68
C VAL A 179 9.82 17.49 25.56
N LYS A 180 10.84 16.65 25.41
CA LYS A 180 12.17 16.81 25.99
C LYS A 180 13.21 16.82 24.87
N GLY A 181 14.26 17.63 25.01
CA GLY A 181 15.30 17.78 23.99
C GLY A 181 15.03 18.94 23.03
N ASN A 182 15.40 18.79 21.77
CA ASN A 182 15.35 19.87 20.79
C ASN A 182 13.93 20.06 20.21
N ILE A 183 13.17 20.99 20.80
CA ILE A 183 11.80 21.32 20.39
C ILE A 183 11.73 21.85 18.94
N MET A 184 12.77 22.53 18.45
CA MET A 184 12.80 23.04 17.07
C MET A 184 12.80 21.91 16.03
N LEU A 185 13.36 20.74 16.38
CA LEU A 185 13.30 19.56 15.51
C LEU A 185 11.87 19.05 15.37
N LEU A 186 11.09 18.99 16.45
CA LEU A 186 9.68 18.64 16.38
C LEU A 186 8.88 19.63 15.53
N GLN A 187 9.12 20.94 15.67
CA GLN A 187 8.49 21.97 14.83
C GLN A 187 8.85 21.78 13.35
N ARG A 188 10.10 21.39 13.06
CA ARG A 188 10.56 21.09 11.70
C ARG A 188 9.90 19.84 11.14
N LEU A 189 9.80 18.76 11.92
CA LEU A 189 9.09 17.53 11.55
C LEU A 189 7.63 17.84 11.19
N ASN A 190 6.94 18.60 12.04
CA ASN A 190 5.57 19.01 11.78
C ASN A 190 5.43 19.84 10.49
N SER A 191 6.34 20.79 10.27
CA SER A 191 6.34 21.60 9.05
C SER A 191 6.49 20.75 7.79
N LEU A 192 7.40 19.76 7.81
CA LEU A 192 7.61 18.83 6.71
C LEU A 192 6.39 17.93 6.48
N TRP A 193 5.73 17.48 7.55
CA TRP A 193 4.52 16.69 7.42
C TRP A 193 3.36 17.46 6.79
N ILE A 194 3.12 18.70 7.23
CA ILE A 194 2.09 19.57 6.65
C ILE A 194 2.40 19.83 5.17
N GLU A 195 3.67 20.05 4.83
CA GLU A 195 4.10 20.22 3.44
C GLU A 195 3.84 18.95 2.61
N LEU A 196 4.17 17.77 3.16
CA LEU A 196 3.89 16.48 2.51
C LEU A 196 2.38 16.32 2.24
N GLN A 197 1.52 16.61 3.22
CA GLN A 197 0.07 16.56 3.05
C GLN A 197 -0.41 17.52 1.95
N LYS A 198 0.08 18.77 1.96
CA LYS A 198 -0.29 19.79 0.97
C LYS A 198 0.22 19.49 -0.44
N SER A 199 1.30 18.73 -0.56
CA SER A 199 1.88 18.37 -1.86
C SER A 199 1.05 17.34 -2.65
N GLY A 200 0.05 16.71 -2.02
CA GLY A 200 -0.74 15.63 -2.63
C GLY A 200 0.00 14.30 -2.78
N LYS A 201 1.22 14.19 -2.22
CA LYS A 201 2.05 12.97 -2.28
C LYS A 201 1.61 11.87 -1.33
N ALA A 202 0.79 12.20 -0.33
CA ALA A 202 0.27 11.26 0.66
C ALA A 202 -1.28 11.30 0.72
N PRO A 203 -1.97 10.98 -0.39
CA PRO A 203 -3.42 11.09 -0.51
C PRO A 203 -4.20 10.14 0.42
N GLU A 204 -3.55 9.12 0.98
CA GLU A 204 -4.16 8.19 1.93
C GLU A 204 -4.32 8.73 3.35
N ILE A 205 -3.52 9.72 3.75
CA ILE A 205 -3.49 10.18 5.15
C ILE A 205 -4.88 10.62 5.63
N PRO A 206 -5.66 11.43 4.88
CA PRO A 206 -6.99 11.84 5.34
C PRO A 206 -7.93 10.67 5.62
N PHE A 207 -7.83 9.58 4.86
CA PHE A 207 -8.68 8.39 5.02
C PHE A 207 -8.26 7.54 6.20
N ILE A 208 -6.96 7.40 6.40
CA ILE A 208 -6.41 6.68 7.54
C ILE A 208 -6.80 7.42 8.82
N VAL A 209 -6.62 8.75 8.86
CA VAL A 209 -7.04 9.59 9.99
C VAL A 209 -8.54 9.47 10.25
N ASP A 210 -9.37 9.55 9.20
CA ASP A 210 -10.82 9.39 9.32
C ASP A 210 -11.19 8.03 9.93
N LEU A 211 -10.62 6.93 9.42
CA LEU A 211 -10.87 5.57 9.91
C LEU A 211 -10.50 5.41 11.39
N ILE A 212 -9.26 5.78 11.76
CA ILE A 212 -8.75 5.60 13.13
C ILE A 212 -9.33 6.62 14.12
N SER A 213 -9.97 7.70 13.64
CA SER A 213 -10.72 8.63 14.49
C SER A 213 -12.10 8.12 14.86
N LYS A 214 -12.73 7.31 14.00
CA LYS A 214 -14.08 6.79 14.18
C LYS A 214 -14.13 5.43 14.87
N THR A 215 -13.01 4.72 14.90
CA THR A 215 -12.97 3.31 15.28
C THR A 215 -11.77 3.02 16.17
N ASN A 216 -11.99 2.20 17.18
CA ASN A 216 -10.89 1.60 17.94
C ASN A 216 -10.37 0.39 17.17
N LEU A 217 -9.06 0.19 17.18
CA LEU A 217 -8.46 -1.01 16.60
C LEU A 217 -8.68 -2.18 17.56
N LEU A 218 -8.85 -3.38 17.01
CA LEU A 218 -9.03 -4.60 17.80
C LEU A 218 -7.64 -5.22 18.05
N PRO A 219 -7.20 -5.34 19.33
CA PRO A 219 -5.96 -6.04 19.64
C PRO A 219 -6.01 -7.50 19.20
N GLY A 220 -4.87 -8.05 18.79
CA GLY A 220 -4.73 -9.43 18.35
C GLY A 220 -5.09 -9.69 16.89
N LEU A 221 -5.49 -8.67 16.12
CA LEU A 221 -5.87 -8.80 14.71
C LEU A 221 -4.87 -8.11 13.76
N ARG A 222 -4.34 -8.88 12.81
CA ARG A 222 -3.50 -8.38 11.70
C ARG A 222 -4.32 -7.65 10.65
N SER A 223 -5.60 -8.01 10.51
CA SER A 223 -6.55 -7.38 9.59
C SER A 223 -6.65 -5.87 9.77
N GLU A 224 -6.43 -5.33 10.98
CA GLU A 224 -6.36 -3.88 11.24
C GLU A 224 -5.34 -3.17 10.35
N MET A 225 -4.15 -3.76 10.22
CA MET A 225 -3.10 -3.22 9.34
C MET A 225 -3.44 -3.45 7.86
N MET A 226 -4.10 -4.56 7.54
CA MET A 226 -4.46 -4.89 6.16
C MET A 226 -5.46 -3.90 5.58
N ILE A 227 -6.40 -3.37 6.38
CA ILE A 227 -7.32 -2.32 5.94
C ILE A 227 -6.55 -1.06 5.51
N ILE A 228 -5.50 -0.69 6.23
CA ILE A 228 -4.66 0.46 5.87
C ILE A 228 -3.94 0.25 4.54
N GLU A 229 -3.38 -0.95 4.33
CA GLU A 229 -2.78 -1.33 3.05
C GLU A 229 -3.83 -1.27 1.91
N LEU A 230 -5.06 -1.75 2.14
CA LEU A 230 -6.12 -1.68 1.13
C LEU A 230 -6.56 -0.25 0.81
N ILE A 231 -6.65 0.64 1.81
CA ILE A 231 -6.90 2.08 1.60
C ILE A 231 -5.85 2.65 0.65
N GLN A 232 -4.57 2.37 0.91
CA GLN A 232 -3.44 2.83 0.11
C GLN A 232 -3.50 2.32 -1.35
N ARG A 233 -4.00 1.10 -1.58
CA ARG A 233 -4.19 0.55 -2.94
C ARG A 233 -5.33 1.21 -3.66
N LEU A 234 -6.49 1.33 -3.01
CA LEU A 234 -7.71 1.87 -3.62
C LEU A 234 -7.53 3.33 -4.07
N ILE A 235 -6.84 4.13 -3.27
CA ILE A 235 -6.59 5.55 -3.59
C ILE A 235 -5.70 5.70 -4.83
N ARG A 236 -4.84 4.72 -5.11
CA ARG A 236 -4.01 4.68 -6.32
C ARG A 236 -4.76 4.16 -7.55
N LEU A 237 -6.02 3.72 -7.39
CA LEU A 237 -6.86 3.16 -8.46
C LEU A 237 -8.17 3.95 -8.65
N PRO A 238 -8.14 5.28 -8.88
CA PRO A 238 -9.36 6.08 -8.95
C PRO A 238 -10.31 5.65 -10.08
N TYR A 239 -9.79 5.29 -11.26
CA TYR A 239 -10.59 4.83 -12.40
C TYR A 239 -11.31 3.50 -12.15
N LEU A 240 -10.61 2.51 -11.57
CA LEU A 240 -11.22 1.23 -11.20
C LEU A 240 -12.29 1.42 -10.13
N CYS A 241 -12.09 2.38 -9.22
CA CYS A 241 -13.10 2.72 -8.23
C CYS A 241 -14.36 3.34 -8.84
N GLN A 242 -14.25 4.07 -9.96
CA GLN A 242 -15.37 4.69 -10.66
C GLN A 242 -16.16 3.71 -11.53
N GLU A 243 -15.47 2.90 -12.33
CA GLU A 243 -16.11 2.02 -13.32
C GLU A 243 -16.49 0.64 -12.77
N ILE A 244 -15.67 0.09 -11.87
CA ILE A 244 -15.74 -1.33 -11.47
C ILE A 244 -16.28 -1.52 -10.06
N LEU A 245 -16.11 -0.56 -9.14
CA LEU A 245 -16.41 -0.74 -7.71
C LEU A 245 -17.64 0.04 -7.23
N LYS A 246 -18.73 0.04 -8.02
CA LYS A 246 -20.07 0.45 -7.54
C LYS A 246 -20.63 -0.49 -6.47
N VAL A 247 -20.02 -1.67 -6.31
CA VAL A 247 -20.36 -2.70 -5.33
C VAL A 247 -19.62 -2.46 -4.02
N LEU A 248 -20.33 -2.67 -2.91
CA LEU A 248 -19.71 -2.73 -1.58
C LEU A 248 -19.10 -4.11 -1.38
N ILE A 249 -17.87 -4.14 -0.86
CA ILE A 249 -17.14 -5.38 -0.58
C ILE A 249 -17.02 -5.51 0.93
N GLY A 250 -17.58 -6.58 1.48
CA GLY A 250 -17.43 -6.91 2.89
C GLY A 250 -16.33 -7.94 3.10
N PHE A 251 -15.67 -7.85 4.25
CA PHE A 251 -14.70 -8.81 4.74
C PHE A 251 -15.15 -9.28 6.11
N GLU A 252 -15.40 -10.58 6.25
CA GLU A 252 -15.63 -11.24 7.54
C GLU A 252 -14.32 -11.93 7.94
N ILE A 253 -13.70 -11.46 9.01
CA ILE A 253 -12.44 -11.98 9.51
C ILE A 253 -12.70 -12.95 10.64
N THR A 254 -12.06 -14.11 10.58
CA THR A 254 -12.23 -15.18 11.54
C THR A 254 -10.96 -15.53 12.30
N GLN A 255 -11.14 -15.92 13.56
CA GLN A 255 -10.15 -16.63 14.37
C GLN A 255 -10.87 -17.82 15.02
N ASN A 256 -10.23 -18.99 15.01
CA ASN A 256 -10.85 -20.23 15.51
C ASN A 256 -12.26 -20.49 14.93
N HIS A 257 -12.47 -20.15 13.66
CA HIS A 257 -13.74 -20.27 12.93
C HIS A 257 -14.89 -19.36 13.40
N GLN A 258 -14.64 -18.45 14.35
CA GLN A 258 -15.61 -17.43 14.76
C GLN A 258 -15.29 -16.11 14.07
N ILE A 259 -16.32 -15.37 13.66
CA ILE A 259 -16.16 -14.01 13.14
C ILE A 259 -15.75 -13.11 14.31
N VAL A 260 -14.59 -12.46 14.18
CA VAL A 260 -14.00 -11.58 15.19
C VAL A 260 -13.93 -10.12 14.74
N ALA A 261 -14.00 -9.88 13.43
CA ALA A 261 -14.07 -8.54 12.87
C ALA A 261 -14.79 -8.55 11.52
N GLU A 262 -15.42 -7.41 11.22
CA GLU A 262 -16.07 -7.17 9.94
C GLU A 262 -15.64 -5.81 9.42
N TYR A 263 -15.38 -5.75 8.11
CA TYR A 263 -14.98 -4.54 7.43
C TYR A 263 -15.76 -4.39 6.14
N CYS A 264 -16.18 -3.17 5.84
CA CYS A 264 -16.85 -2.84 4.59
C CYS A 264 -16.00 -1.85 3.83
N LYS A 265 -15.52 -2.26 2.65
CA LYS A 265 -15.04 -1.32 1.65
C LYS A 265 -16.24 -0.52 1.17
N LEU A 266 -16.15 0.79 1.35
CA LEU A 266 -17.18 1.72 0.94
C LEU A 266 -17.02 2.14 -0.52
N ARG A 267 -18.10 2.66 -1.08
CA ARG A 267 -18.10 3.24 -2.43
C ARG A 267 -17.31 4.55 -2.40
N LEU A 268 -16.27 4.65 -3.23
CA LEU A 268 -15.60 5.94 -3.44
C LEU A 268 -16.53 6.81 -4.29
N ASP A 269 -17.22 7.74 -3.65
CA ASP A 269 -18.07 8.70 -4.34
C ASP A 269 -17.21 9.87 -4.87
N PHE A 270 -16.83 9.79 -6.14
CA PHE A 270 -16.12 10.89 -6.81
C PHE A 270 -17.06 12.02 -7.28
N SER A 271 -18.39 11.86 -7.18
CA SER A 271 -19.36 12.83 -7.71
C SER A 271 -19.38 14.15 -6.93
N LYS A 272 -18.97 14.13 -5.65
CA LYS A 272 -18.97 15.32 -4.77
C LYS A 272 -17.61 16.04 -4.67
N SER A 273 -16.64 15.69 -5.52
CA SER A 273 -15.26 16.22 -5.42
C SER A 273 -14.58 15.96 -4.07
N LYS A 274 -15.20 15.12 -3.22
CA LYS A 274 -14.77 14.77 -1.87
C LYS A 274 -14.73 13.26 -1.77
N LEU A 275 -13.55 12.77 -1.52
CA LEU A 275 -13.21 11.37 -1.45
C LEU A 275 -13.33 11.08 0.06
N THR A 276 -14.41 10.43 0.50
CA THR A 276 -14.73 10.17 1.94
C THR A 276 -14.94 8.68 2.18
N GLY A 277 -14.42 8.16 3.30
CA GLY A 277 -14.68 6.80 3.79
C GLY A 277 -14.38 5.71 2.77
N VAL A 278 -13.13 5.27 2.68
CA VAL A 278 -12.76 4.15 1.78
C VAL A 278 -13.14 2.80 2.43
N PHE A 279 -13.13 2.75 3.76
CA PHE A 279 -13.49 1.60 4.58
C PHE A 279 -14.21 2.05 5.85
N ASP A 280 -15.14 1.22 6.31
CA ASP A 280 -15.81 1.31 7.60
C ASP A 280 -15.81 -0.05 8.32
N ARG A 281 -16.09 -0.05 9.62
CA ARG A 281 -16.36 -1.25 10.41
C ARG A 281 -17.75 -1.80 10.13
N GLY A 282 -17.87 -3.13 10.20
CA GLY A 282 -19.11 -3.85 9.92
C GLY A 282 -19.25 -4.24 8.45
N LEU A 283 -20.31 -4.98 8.15
CA LEU A 283 -20.66 -5.35 6.78
C LEU A 283 -21.49 -4.28 6.08
N PRO A 284 -21.48 -4.24 4.73
CA PRO A 284 -22.43 -3.43 3.99
C PRO A 284 -23.87 -3.85 4.28
N PRO A 285 -24.86 -2.95 4.09
CA PRO A 285 -26.27 -3.30 4.25
C PRO A 285 -26.64 -4.53 3.44
N ASP A 286 -27.37 -5.47 4.04
CA ASP A 286 -27.71 -6.74 3.40
C ASP A 286 -28.33 -6.54 2.02
N SER A 287 -27.61 -6.99 0.99
CA SER A 287 -27.99 -6.92 -0.40
C SER A 287 -27.28 -8.00 -1.20
N ALA A 288 -28.01 -8.61 -2.14
CA ALA A 288 -27.45 -9.56 -3.09
C ALA A 288 -26.40 -8.93 -4.02
N ASP A 289 -26.40 -7.60 -4.14
CA ASP A 289 -25.44 -6.85 -4.96
C ASP A 289 -24.06 -6.72 -4.31
N ASN A 290 -23.94 -6.99 -3.01
CA ASN A 290 -22.66 -6.94 -2.30
C ASN A 290 -21.85 -8.21 -2.51
N CYS A 291 -20.53 -8.10 -2.44
CA CYS A 291 -19.65 -9.27 -2.38
C CYS A 291 -19.03 -9.35 -1.00
N ILE A 292 -19.26 -10.46 -0.29
CA ILE A 292 -18.69 -10.68 1.05
C ILE A 292 -17.68 -11.81 0.97
N LEU A 293 -16.48 -11.55 1.47
CA LEU A 293 -15.38 -12.51 1.55
C LEU A 293 -15.12 -12.86 3.02
N THR A 294 -15.26 -14.14 3.36
CA THR A 294 -14.99 -14.66 4.71
C THR A 294 -13.67 -15.43 4.69
N MET A 295 -12.75 -15.12 5.59
CA MET A 295 -11.44 -15.80 5.70
C MET A 295 -10.85 -15.68 7.10
N SER A 296 -9.77 -16.41 7.38
CA SER A 296 -9.01 -16.23 8.63
C SER A 296 -8.23 -14.91 8.62
N ASP A 297 -7.89 -14.38 9.78
CA ASP A 297 -7.06 -13.16 9.91
C ASP A 297 -5.71 -13.30 9.17
N ASP A 298 -5.06 -14.47 9.28
CA ASP A 298 -3.82 -14.77 8.55
C ASP A 298 -4.05 -14.93 7.04
N ASP A 299 -5.16 -15.55 6.63
CA ASP A 299 -5.47 -15.67 5.20
C ASP A 299 -5.82 -14.32 4.56
N PHE A 300 -6.32 -13.36 5.33
CA PHE A 300 -6.48 -12.00 4.84
C PHE A 300 -5.12 -11.34 4.60
N VAL A 301 -4.14 -11.54 5.47
CA VAL A 301 -2.76 -11.14 5.20
C VAL A 301 -2.24 -11.80 3.93
N ARG A 302 -2.42 -13.12 3.79
CA ARG A 302 -1.98 -13.84 2.57
C ARG A 302 -2.66 -13.33 1.32
N LEU A 303 -3.92 -12.89 1.40
CA LEU A 303 -4.62 -12.23 0.31
C LEU A 303 -3.94 -10.91 -0.06
N VAL A 304 -3.72 -10.05 0.93
CA VAL A 304 -3.11 -8.73 0.77
C VAL A 304 -1.67 -8.83 0.26
N TYR A 305 -0.89 -9.82 0.68
CA TYR A 305 0.51 -10.00 0.27
C TYR A 305 0.72 -11.03 -0.84
N HIS A 306 -0.34 -11.54 -1.47
CA HIS A 306 -0.25 -12.50 -2.58
C HIS A 306 0.42 -13.83 -2.22
N ARG A 307 0.24 -14.31 -0.99
CA ARG A 307 0.89 -15.53 -0.46
C ARG A 307 0.04 -16.80 -0.55
N PHE A 308 -1.10 -16.80 -1.25
CA PHE A 308 -1.85 -18.05 -1.50
C PHE A 308 -1.20 -18.98 -2.53
N THR A 309 -0.27 -18.50 -3.35
CA THR A 309 0.42 -19.32 -4.34
C THR A 309 1.93 -19.29 -4.13
N LEU A 310 2.57 -20.44 -4.27
CA LEU A 310 4.03 -20.56 -4.34
C LEU A 310 4.56 -20.11 -5.71
N GLU A 311 3.72 -20.16 -6.74
CA GLU A 311 4.04 -19.71 -8.08
C GLU A 311 3.67 -18.23 -8.26
N LYS A 312 4.68 -17.37 -8.38
CA LYS A 312 4.57 -15.92 -8.64
C LYS A 312 3.96 -15.57 -10.02
N ARG A 313 3.67 -16.57 -10.87
CA ARG A 313 3.34 -16.36 -12.30
C ARG A 313 1.87 -16.12 -12.61
N ASN A 314 0.94 -16.48 -11.73
CA ASN A 314 -0.50 -16.31 -11.99
C ASN A 314 -1.18 -15.37 -10.99
N LEU A 315 -0.72 -14.12 -10.96
CA LEU A 315 -1.26 -13.12 -10.05
C LEU A 315 -2.79 -12.89 -10.26
N LEU A 316 -3.33 -13.23 -11.44
CA LEU A 316 -4.70 -12.89 -11.89
C LEU A 316 -5.82 -13.60 -11.11
N PHE A 317 -5.50 -14.60 -10.29
CA PHE A 317 -6.51 -15.48 -9.69
C PHE A 317 -6.37 -15.67 -8.17
N TYR A 318 -5.76 -14.74 -7.42
CA TYR A 318 -5.49 -14.96 -5.98
C TYR A 318 -6.72 -15.25 -5.13
N ILE A 319 -7.81 -14.49 -5.31
CA ILE A 319 -9.04 -14.75 -4.57
C ILE A 319 -9.61 -16.12 -4.98
N THR A 320 -9.66 -16.39 -6.28
CA THR A 320 -10.09 -17.69 -6.83
C THR A 320 -9.26 -18.85 -6.28
N LYS A 321 -7.94 -18.69 -6.16
CA LYS A 321 -7.04 -19.68 -5.55
C LYS A 321 -7.34 -19.88 -4.06
N GLY A 322 -7.54 -18.81 -3.30
CA GLY A 322 -7.98 -18.91 -1.91
C GLY A 322 -9.32 -19.65 -1.76
N ILE A 323 -10.24 -19.48 -2.71
CA ILE A 323 -11.53 -20.20 -2.76
C ILE A 323 -11.33 -21.68 -3.10
N GLU A 324 -10.54 -22.00 -4.12
CA GLU A 324 -10.17 -23.39 -4.49
C GLU A 324 -9.54 -24.14 -3.31
N MET A 325 -8.69 -23.45 -2.54
CA MET A 325 -8.05 -23.97 -1.32
C MET A 325 -8.97 -24.01 -0.10
N LYS A 326 -10.23 -23.57 -0.23
CA LYS A 326 -11.21 -23.44 0.86
C LYS A 326 -10.78 -22.51 2.01
N LYS A 327 -9.82 -21.61 1.76
CA LYS A 327 -9.35 -20.59 2.71
C LYS A 327 -10.18 -19.31 2.67
N ILE A 328 -10.81 -19.03 1.52
CA ILE A 328 -11.76 -17.93 1.34
C ILE A 328 -13.12 -18.52 0.99
N LYS A 329 -14.17 -18.05 1.67
CA LYS A 329 -15.55 -18.25 1.26
C LYS A 329 -16.08 -16.93 0.69
N ALA A 330 -16.82 -17.00 -0.41
CA ALA A 330 -17.40 -15.82 -1.04
C ALA A 330 -18.92 -15.98 -1.17
N ARG A 331 -19.67 -14.92 -0.87
CA ARG A 331 -21.14 -14.89 -1.01
C ARG A 331 -21.63 -13.56 -1.59
N GLY A 332 -22.87 -13.57 -2.10
CA GLY A 332 -23.47 -12.44 -2.81
C GLY A 332 -23.00 -12.37 -4.27
N ARG A 333 -22.62 -11.18 -4.74
CA ARG A 333 -22.21 -10.89 -6.12
C ARG A 333 -20.79 -11.41 -6.42
N THR A 334 -20.62 -12.70 -6.65
CA THR A 334 -19.30 -13.35 -6.84
C THR A 334 -18.71 -13.16 -8.25
N ASP A 335 -19.50 -12.74 -9.25
CA ASP A 335 -19.03 -12.45 -10.62
C ASP A 335 -17.99 -11.32 -10.68
N ILE A 336 -17.91 -10.48 -9.65
CA ILE A 336 -16.93 -9.38 -9.59
C ILE A 336 -15.57 -9.81 -9.03
N ILE A 337 -15.40 -11.05 -8.56
CA ILE A 337 -14.18 -11.50 -7.87
C ILE A 337 -12.91 -11.27 -8.71
N GLU A 338 -12.98 -11.55 -10.02
CA GLU A 338 -11.87 -11.28 -10.94
C GLU A 338 -11.56 -9.79 -11.01
N LYS A 339 -12.60 -8.96 -11.04
CA LYS A 339 -12.47 -7.50 -11.10
C LYS A 339 -11.88 -6.90 -9.82
N ILE A 340 -12.24 -7.41 -8.65
CA ILE A 340 -11.72 -6.89 -7.37
C ILE A 340 -10.30 -7.39 -7.07
N THR A 341 -9.85 -8.48 -7.71
CA THR A 341 -8.49 -9.02 -7.56
C THR A 341 -7.41 -7.99 -7.92
N ILE A 342 -7.72 -7.04 -8.80
CA ILE A 342 -6.81 -5.94 -9.17
C ILE A 342 -6.44 -5.02 -8.00
N ILE A 343 -7.33 -4.87 -7.01
CA ILE A 343 -7.09 -4.07 -5.80
C ILE A 343 -5.86 -4.65 -5.11
N PHE A 344 -5.88 -5.98 -4.92
CA PHE A 344 -4.81 -6.66 -4.22
C PHE A 344 -3.50 -6.58 -4.99
N LYS A 345 -3.51 -6.64 -6.32
CA LYS A 345 -2.27 -6.54 -7.14
C LYS A 345 -1.57 -5.19 -7.11
N THR A 346 -2.28 -4.15 -6.71
CA THR A 346 -1.75 -2.80 -6.81
C THR A 346 -0.72 -2.59 -5.70
N PRO A 347 0.52 -2.18 -6.02
CA PRO A 347 1.53 -1.94 -5.00
C PRO A 347 1.08 -0.86 -4.01
N THR A 348 1.36 -1.08 -2.73
CA THR A 348 1.10 -0.10 -1.65
C THR A 348 2.19 0.95 -1.51
N SER A 349 3.31 0.74 -2.21
CA SER A 349 4.39 1.70 -2.35
C SER A 349 4.78 1.88 -3.82
N ARG A 350 5.18 3.10 -4.20
CA ARG A 350 5.81 3.37 -5.52
C ARG A 350 7.17 2.68 -5.67
N VAL A 351 7.75 2.25 -4.56
CA VAL A 351 8.98 1.49 -4.50
C VAL A 351 8.63 0.10 -4.00
N LYS A 352 8.83 -0.93 -4.83
CA LYS A 352 8.66 -2.33 -4.40
C LYS A 352 9.66 -2.63 -3.28
N LEU A 353 9.16 -3.18 -2.17
CA LEU A 353 9.98 -3.85 -1.15
C LEU A 353 10.88 -4.91 -1.78
#